data_AF-A0A7Y0DWG5-F1
#
_entry.id   AF-A0A7Y0DWG5-F1
#
_cell.length_a   1.000
_cell.length_b   1.000
_cell.length_c   1.000
_cell.angle_alpha   90.00
_cell.angle_beta   90.00
_cell.angle_gamma   90.00
#
_symmetry.space_group_name_H-M   'P 1'
#
loop_
_entity.id
_entity.type
_entity.pdbx_description
1 polymer ?
#
loop_
_entity_poly.entity_id
_entity_poly.type
_entity_poly.pdbx_seq_one_letter_code
_entity_poly.pdbx_strand_id
1 'polypeptide(L)'
;MRRRLSLAGLSLVALTVFAGPASAESGTVSVPLPAPADCGTDTALTFVRKHLHPASHMGSMMIRIASLTPNYKEALAKAKEEGFEEEASKHFIGALRESVQRHLPIWECNLSETYATFLTDAQLASIMESGDSSPEFEKMTAAMGKIDEKMKTLSEDMMKAALADFINDAYTFAMEYKKP
;
A
#
# COMPACT_ATOMS: atom_id res chain seq x y z
N MET A 1 26.67 13.61 0.71
CA MET A 1 26.58 12.15 0.91
C MET A 1 25.13 11.79 1.18
N ARG A 2 24.43 11.12 0.26
CA ARG A 2 23.03 10.67 0.46
C ARG A 2 23.06 9.26 1.05
N ARG A 3 22.69 9.10 2.33
CA ARG A 3 22.50 7.79 2.96
C ARG A 3 21.05 7.37 2.75
N ARG A 4 20.85 6.23 2.07
CA ARG A 4 19.55 5.56 1.93
C ARG A 4 19.19 4.96 3.30
N LEU A 5 18.03 5.33 3.85
CA LEU A 5 17.48 4.62 5.00
C LEU A 5 17.02 3.22 4.54
N SER A 6 17.56 2.19 5.19
CA SER A 6 17.11 0.81 5.09
C SER A 6 16.43 0.46 6.41
N LEU A 7 15.11 0.30 6.39
CA LEU A 7 14.36 -0.26 7.52
C LEU A 7 14.16 -1.75 7.27
N ALA A 8 15.11 -2.55 7.76
CA ALA A 8 14.99 -3.98 7.90
C ALA A 8 14.51 -4.30 9.32
N GLY A 9 13.51 -5.18 9.43
CA GLY A 9 13.12 -5.79 10.71
C GLY A 9 11.63 -5.73 10.99
N LEU A 10 10.85 -6.58 10.34
CA LEU A 10 9.50 -6.91 10.80
C LEU A 10 9.40 -8.42 10.93
N SER A 11 9.29 -8.85 12.19
CA SER A 11 9.23 -10.24 12.64
C SER A 11 7.96 -10.91 12.14
N LEU A 12 8.09 -12.16 11.69
CA LEU A 12 7.03 -12.98 11.11
C LEU A 12 6.14 -13.55 12.22
N VAL A 13 4.82 -13.32 12.14
CA VAL A 13 3.83 -14.16 12.83
C VAL A 13 3.07 -14.92 11.75
N ALA A 14 3.17 -16.25 11.79
CA ALA A 14 2.52 -17.15 10.83
C ALA A 14 1.01 -17.22 11.13
N LEU A 15 0.19 -16.79 10.17
CA LEU A 15 -1.26 -16.99 10.16
C LEU A 15 -1.57 -18.27 9.38
N THR A 16 -2.10 -19.28 10.08
CA THR A 16 -2.66 -20.48 9.49
C THR A 16 -4.04 -20.17 8.92
N VAL A 17 -4.21 -20.32 7.60
CA VAL A 17 -5.51 -20.20 6.93
C VAL A 17 -6.11 -21.60 6.79
N PHE A 18 -7.30 -21.79 7.36
CA PHE A 18 -8.11 -22.99 7.25
C PHE A 18 -8.91 -22.94 5.94
N ALA A 19 -8.64 -23.86 5.01
CA ALA A 19 -9.36 -23.97 3.75
C ALA A 19 -10.64 -24.80 3.94
N GLY A 20 -11.79 -24.17 3.72
CA GLY A 20 -13.08 -24.85 3.51
C GLY A 20 -13.60 -24.55 2.09
N PRO A 21 -14.35 -25.46 1.46
CA PRO A 21 -14.77 -25.30 0.07
C PRO A 21 -16.03 -24.44 0.02
N ALA A 22 -16.05 -23.39 -0.80
CA ALA A 22 -17.28 -22.68 -1.12
C ALA A 22 -17.34 -22.38 -2.62
N SER A 23 -18.41 -22.92 -3.20
CA SER A 23 -18.89 -22.82 -4.57
C SER A 23 -18.77 -21.44 -5.20
N ALA A 24 -18.55 -21.46 -6.51
CA ALA A 24 -18.61 -20.32 -7.40
C ALA A 24 -20.00 -19.65 -7.39
N GLU A 25 -20.03 -18.37 -7.05
CA GLU A 25 -21.01 -17.42 -7.56
C GLU A 25 -20.26 -16.19 -8.07
N SER A 26 -20.18 -16.06 -9.39
CA SER A 26 -19.67 -14.87 -10.07
C SER A 26 -20.65 -13.71 -9.89
N GLY A 27 -20.42 -12.93 -8.83
CA GLY A 27 -20.99 -11.60 -8.67
C GLY A 27 -19.84 -10.64 -8.35
N THR A 28 -19.40 -9.87 -9.33
CA THR A 28 -18.52 -8.72 -9.11
C THR A 28 -19.32 -7.64 -8.38
N VAL A 29 -19.44 -7.80 -7.06
CA VAL A 29 -19.88 -6.73 -6.18
C VAL A 29 -18.71 -5.74 -6.09
N SER A 30 -18.69 -4.76 -6.98
CA SER A 30 -17.92 -3.54 -6.76
C SER A 30 -18.53 -2.84 -5.55
N VAL A 31 -18.01 -3.14 -4.37
CA VAL A 31 -18.29 -2.36 -3.16
C VAL A 31 -17.81 -0.94 -3.45
N PRO A 32 -18.70 0.07 -3.52
CA PRO A 32 -18.26 1.45 -3.66
C PRO A 32 -17.46 1.77 -2.41
N LEU A 33 -16.18 2.11 -2.57
CA LEU A 33 -15.41 2.57 -1.42
C LEU A 33 -16.08 3.85 -0.89
N PRO A 34 -16.42 3.91 0.40
CA PRO A 34 -17.01 5.10 0.99
C PRO A 34 -16.05 6.28 0.78
N ALA A 35 -16.57 7.40 0.25
CA ALA A 35 -15.83 8.64 0.21
C ALA A 35 -15.49 9.03 1.67
N PRO A 36 -14.22 9.33 1.99
CA PRO A 36 -13.87 9.65 3.35
C PRO A 36 -14.47 11.01 3.74
N ALA A 37 -15.21 11.02 4.86
CA ALA A 37 -15.98 12.19 5.28
C ALA A 37 -15.16 13.27 6.00
N ASP A 38 -13.90 13.01 6.37
CA ASP A 38 -12.99 14.02 6.91
C ASP A 38 -11.52 13.56 6.79
N CYS A 39 -10.73 14.18 5.90
CA CYS A 39 -9.35 13.75 5.62
C CYS A 39 -8.30 14.47 6.47
N GLY A 40 -8.67 14.92 7.66
CA GLY A 40 -7.83 15.80 8.46
C GLY A 40 -7.71 17.20 7.85
N THR A 41 -6.62 17.90 8.14
CA THR A 41 -6.44 19.29 7.70
C THR A 41 -5.85 19.39 6.28
N ASP A 42 -6.12 20.49 5.57
CA ASP A 42 -5.52 20.77 4.27
C ASP A 42 -3.97 20.79 4.33
N THR A 43 -3.43 21.25 5.46
CA THR A 43 -1.98 21.25 5.74
C THR A 43 -1.43 19.82 5.80
N ALA A 44 -2.10 18.93 6.53
CA ALA A 44 -1.70 17.53 6.63
C ALA A 44 -1.80 16.80 5.29
N LEU A 45 -2.87 17.05 4.51
CA LEU A 45 -3.02 16.46 3.19
C LEU A 45 -1.93 16.94 2.22
N THR A 46 -1.59 18.23 2.29
CA THR A 46 -0.49 18.81 1.52
C THR A 46 0.85 18.17 1.89
N PHE A 47 1.10 18.02 3.20
CA PHE A 47 2.29 17.35 3.71
C PHE A 47 2.41 15.92 3.16
N VAL A 48 1.33 15.13 3.25
CA VAL A 48 1.28 13.75 2.75
C VAL A 48 1.62 13.69 1.27
N ARG A 49 0.91 14.47 0.44
CA ARG A 49 1.06 14.44 -1.03
C ARG A 49 2.44 14.88 -1.49
N LYS A 50 3.00 15.93 -0.88
CA LYS A 50 4.26 16.53 -1.33
C LYS A 50 5.50 15.85 -0.75
N HIS A 51 5.43 15.34 0.48
CA HIS A 51 6.63 14.90 1.21
C HIS A 51 6.69 13.40 1.50
N LEU A 52 5.55 12.67 1.48
CA LEU A 52 5.55 11.24 1.82
C LEU A 52 5.53 10.29 0.62
N HIS A 53 5.32 10.82 -0.60
CA HIS A 53 5.20 10.01 -1.82
C HIS A 53 4.26 8.80 -1.66
N PRO A 54 2.99 9.03 -1.28
CA PRO A 54 2.09 8.01 -0.75
C PRO A 54 1.89 6.82 -1.71
N ALA A 55 1.77 7.07 -3.02
CA ALA A 55 1.63 6.02 -4.03
C ALA A 55 2.84 5.07 -4.10
N SER A 56 4.05 5.61 -4.00
CA SER A 56 5.29 4.81 -4.03
C SER A 56 5.41 3.95 -2.78
N HIS A 57 5.10 4.54 -1.61
CA HIS A 57 5.13 3.82 -0.34
C HIS A 57 4.09 2.69 -0.32
N MET A 58 2.85 2.97 -0.71
CA MET A 58 1.79 1.98 -0.81
C MET A 58 2.15 0.85 -1.77
N GLY A 59 2.62 1.17 -2.99
CA GLY A 59 3.04 0.17 -3.96
C GLY A 59 4.17 -0.74 -3.47
N SER A 60 5.14 -0.15 -2.75
CA SER A 60 6.25 -0.90 -2.14
C SER A 60 5.80 -1.84 -1.03
N MET A 61 4.83 -1.42 -0.21
CA MET A 61 4.21 -2.30 0.80
C MET A 61 3.43 -3.43 0.12
N MET A 62 2.63 -3.10 -0.89
CA MET A 62 1.81 -4.07 -1.60
C MET A 62 2.65 -5.16 -2.25
N ILE A 63 3.69 -4.81 -3.00
CA ILE A 63 4.56 -5.81 -3.65
C ILE A 63 5.27 -6.69 -2.63
N ARG A 64 5.71 -6.11 -1.50
CA ARG A 64 6.34 -6.88 -0.42
C ARG A 64 5.38 -7.90 0.16
N ILE A 65 4.13 -7.51 0.46
CA ILE A 65 3.14 -8.42 1.02
C ILE A 65 2.71 -9.46 -0.02
N ALA A 66 2.41 -9.05 -1.25
CA ALA A 66 2.06 -9.93 -2.35
C ALA A 66 3.12 -11.02 -2.56
N SER A 67 4.41 -10.68 -2.51
CA SER A 67 5.53 -11.62 -2.66
C SER A 67 5.53 -12.78 -1.65
N LEU A 68 4.80 -12.64 -0.54
CA LEU A 68 4.68 -13.67 0.48
C LEU A 68 3.47 -14.59 0.26
N THR A 69 2.50 -14.17 -0.56
CA THR A 69 1.24 -14.90 -0.77
C THR A 69 1.39 -16.08 -1.74
N PRO A 70 0.65 -17.19 -1.54
CA PRO A 70 0.71 -18.35 -2.44
C PRO A 70 0.35 -18.01 -3.89
N ASN A 71 -0.77 -17.33 -4.13
CA ASN A 71 -1.25 -17.03 -5.49
C ASN A 71 -0.23 -16.22 -6.30
N TYR A 72 0.38 -15.20 -5.69
CA TYR A 72 1.38 -14.40 -6.39
C TYR A 72 2.66 -15.20 -6.69
N LYS A 73 3.09 -16.08 -5.78
CA LYS A 73 4.22 -16.99 -6.02
C LYS A 73 3.93 -17.99 -7.14
N GLU A 74 2.72 -18.54 -7.17
CA GLU A 74 2.26 -19.46 -8.21
C GLU A 74 2.20 -18.76 -9.58
N ALA A 75 1.69 -17.53 -9.65
CA ALA A 75 1.68 -16.71 -10.86
C ALA A 75 3.10 -16.48 -11.41
N LEU A 76 4.05 -16.15 -10.53
CA LEU A 76 5.46 -15.99 -10.91
C LEU A 76 6.10 -17.31 -11.37
N ALA A 77 5.80 -18.42 -10.68
CA ALA A 77 6.31 -19.74 -11.05
C ALA A 77 5.79 -20.17 -12.42
N LYS A 78 4.49 -20.00 -12.68
CA LYS A 78 3.84 -20.27 -13.96
C LYS A 78 4.48 -19.48 -15.11
N ALA A 79 4.64 -18.17 -14.92
CA ALA A 79 5.28 -17.31 -15.92
C ALA A 79 6.70 -17.76 -16.27
N LYS A 80 7.45 -18.22 -15.26
CA LYS A 80 8.79 -18.77 -15.43
C LYS A 80 8.80 -20.11 -16.14
N GLU A 81 7.94 -21.04 -15.72
CA GLU A 81 7.86 -22.40 -16.29
C GLU A 81 7.45 -22.38 -17.76
N GLU A 82 6.61 -21.44 -18.17
CA GLU A 82 6.12 -21.32 -19.54
C GLU A 82 6.86 -20.27 -20.38
N GLY A 83 7.81 -19.55 -19.78
CA GLY A 83 8.70 -18.62 -20.47
C GLY A 83 8.02 -17.35 -20.99
N PHE A 84 7.14 -16.75 -20.20
CA PHE A 84 6.50 -15.44 -20.46
C PHE A 84 6.75 -14.42 -19.33
N GLU A 85 7.91 -14.53 -18.66
CA GLU A 85 8.29 -13.72 -17.50
C GLU A 85 8.27 -12.20 -17.79
N GLU A 86 8.66 -11.80 -19.00
CA GLU A 86 8.70 -10.38 -19.39
C GLU A 86 7.28 -9.80 -19.52
N GLU A 87 6.37 -10.53 -20.16
CA GLU A 87 4.96 -10.17 -20.30
C GLU A 87 4.27 -10.13 -18.94
N ALA A 88 4.49 -11.14 -18.10
CA ALA A 88 3.97 -11.18 -16.74
C ALA A 88 4.48 -10.00 -15.90
N SER A 89 5.78 -9.70 -15.97
CA SER A 89 6.36 -8.56 -15.26
C SER A 89 5.73 -7.22 -15.67
N LYS A 90 5.55 -6.99 -16.98
CA LYS A 90 4.87 -5.79 -17.50
C LYS A 90 3.43 -5.71 -17.00
N HIS A 91 2.69 -6.83 -17.05
CA HIS A 91 1.30 -6.89 -16.57
C HIS A 91 1.22 -6.60 -15.08
N PHE A 92 2.05 -7.27 -14.26
CA PHE A 92 2.01 -7.13 -12.80
C PHE A 92 2.36 -5.70 -12.35
N ILE A 93 3.31 -5.03 -13.02
CA ILE A 93 3.59 -3.62 -12.78
C ILE A 93 2.39 -2.73 -13.12
N GLY A 94 1.67 -3.03 -14.20
CA GLY A 94 0.43 -2.37 -14.58
C GLY A 94 -0.66 -2.54 -13.52
N ALA A 95 -0.97 -3.79 -13.18
CA ALA A 95 -1.95 -4.17 -12.16
C ALA A 95 -1.67 -3.52 -10.80
N LEU A 96 -0.40 -3.51 -10.37
CA LEU A 96 0.02 -2.84 -9.14
C LEU A 96 -0.27 -1.33 -9.20
N ARG A 97 0.10 -0.67 -10.31
CA ARG A 97 -0.12 0.77 -10.47
C ARG A 97 -1.61 1.10 -10.44
N GLU A 98 -2.43 0.31 -11.12
CA GLU A 98 -3.88 0.52 -11.18
C GLU A 98 -4.53 0.33 -9.82
N SER A 99 -4.18 -0.73 -9.09
CA SER A 99 -4.68 -0.94 -7.73
C SER A 99 -4.24 0.20 -6.79
N VAL A 100 -2.97 0.61 -6.83
CA VAL A 100 -2.50 1.77 -6.06
C VAL A 100 -3.33 3.01 -6.39
N GLN A 101 -3.53 3.36 -7.66
CA GLN A 101 -4.27 4.57 -8.04
C GLN A 101 -5.73 4.53 -7.56
N ARG A 102 -6.38 3.36 -7.62
CA ARG A 102 -7.76 3.18 -7.17
C ARG A 102 -7.93 3.45 -5.67
N HIS A 103 -6.96 3.02 -4.87
CA HIS A 103 -7.03 3.07 -3.41
C HIS A 103 -6.25 4.24 -2.79
N LEU A 104 -5.46 4.96 -3.59
CA LEU A 104 -4.63 6.09 -3.16
C LEU A 104 -5.41 7.20 -2.44
N PRO A 105 -6.61 7.63 -2.89
CA PRO A 105 -7.32 8.72 -2.19
C PRO A 105 -7.63 8.39 -0.73
N ILE A 106 -7.96 7.14 -0.42
CA ILE A 106 -8.26 6.69 0.94
C ILE A 106 -6.97 6.56 1.76
N TRP A 107 -5.90 6.03 1.14
CA TRP A 107 -4.59 5.99 1.77
C TRP A 107 -4.09 7.39 2.16
N GLU A 108 -4.19 8.36 1.25
CA GLU A 108 -3.81 9.76 1.50
C GLU A 108 -4.63 10.38 2.62
N CYS A 109 -5.93 10.08 2.63
CA CYS A 109 -6.84 10.55 3.65
C CYS A 109 -6.49 10.00 5.05
N ASN A 110 -6.27 8.69 5.15
CA ASN A 110 -5.87 8.03 6.39
C ASN A 110 -4.51 8.54 6.89
N LEU A 111 -3.55 8.75 5.99
CA LEU A 111 -2.26 9.37 6.32
C LEU A 111 -2.48 10.76 6.87
N SER A 112 -3.25 11.60 6.18
CA SER A 112 -3.49 12.98 6.58
C SER A 112 -4.16 13.07 7.96
N GLU A 113 -5.21 12.28 8.20
CA GLU A 113 -5.86 12.19 9.52
C GLU A 113 -4.88 11.73 10.60
N THR A 114 -4.04 10.75 10.29
CA THR A 114 -3.06 10.21 11.23
C THR A 114 -2.01 11.24 11.60
N TYR A 115 -1.43 11.94 10.62
CA TYR A 115 -0.45 12.99 10.88
C TYR A 115 -1.06 14.16 11.64
N ALA A 116 -2.29 14.59 11.29
CA ALA A 116 -3.02 15.64 12.01
C ALA A 116 -3.38 15.26 13.46
N THR A 117 -3.44 13.95 13.78
CA THR A 117 -3.67 13.47 15.16
C THR A 117 -2.46 13.74 16.08
N PHE A 118 -1.24 13.70 15.54
CA PHE A 118 -0.01 13.74 16.34
C PHE A 118 0.83 15.01 16.15
N LEU A 119 0.59 15.73 15.05
CA LEU A 119 1.29 16.97 14.70
C LEU A 119 0.26 18.04 14.35
N THR A 120 0.51 19.25 14.84
CA THR A 120 -0.30 20.43 14.49
C THR A 120 0.09 20.96 13.11
N ASP A 121 -0.79 21.74 12.50
CA ASP A 121 -0.53 22.39 11.20
C ASP A 121 0.75 23.23 11.21
N ALA A 122 1.03 23.96 12.29
CA ALA A 122 2.26 24.75 12.41
C ALA A 122 3.52 23.87 12.37
N GLN A 123 3.45 22.69 12.99
CA GLN A 123 4.57 21.75 13.01
C GLN A 123 4.77 21.10 11.65
N LEU A 124 3.68 20.65 11.02
CA LEU A 124 3.71 20.11 9.66
C LEU A 124 4.24 21.14 8.66
N ALA A 125 3.81 22.40 8.76
CA ALA A 125 4.32 23.50 7.95
C ALA A 125 5.83 23.72 8.16
N SER A 126 6.30 23.73 9.40
CA SER A 126 7.73 23.86 9.71
C SER A 126 8.56 22.72 9.10
N ILE A 127 8.06 21.49 9.16
CA ILE A 127 8.72 20.31 8.56
C ILE A 127 8.69 20.39 7.04
N MET A 128 7.59 20.85 6.42
CA MET A 128 7.54 21.03 4.96
C MET A 128 8.57 22.05 4.46
N GLU A 129 8.78 23.13 5.22
CA GLU A 129 9.72 24.20 4.85
C GLU A 129 11.18 23.79 5.06
N SER A 130 11.50 23.21 6.22
CA SER A 130 12.89 22.99 6.66
C SER A 130 13.34 21.53 6.68
N GLY A 131 12.44 20.59 6.37
CA GLY A 131 12.70 19.14 6.41
C GLY A 131 13.29 18.71 7.75
N ASP A 132 14.35 17.91 7.70
CA ASP A 132 15.07 17.38 8.87
C ASP A 132 15.75 18.47 9.72
N SER A 133 15.87 19.70 9.21
CA SER A 133 16.39 20.85 9.97
C SER A 133 15.30 21.60 10.75
N SER A 134 14.03 21.21 10.62
CA SER A 134 12.94 21.78 11.41
C SER A 134 13.13 21.47 12.91
N PRO A 135 12.87 22.43 13.81
CA PRO A 135 12.84 22.16 15.25
C PRO A 135 11.79 21.12 15.64
N GLU A 136 10.81 20.84 14.77
CA GLU A 136 9.72 19.89 15.00
C GLU A 136 10.03 18.47 14.50
N PHE A 137 11.17 18.28 13.82
CA PHE A 137 11.51 17.00 13.20
C PHE A 137 11.71 15.88 14.23
N GLU A 138 12.33 16.17 15.37
CA GLU A 138 12.48 15.18 16.46
C GLU A 138 11.14 14.72 17.00
N LYS A 139 10.17 15.64 17.12
CA LYS A 139 8.82 15.31 17.58
C LYS A 139 8.07 14.45 16.56
N MET A 140 8.20 14.73 15.27
CA MET A 140 7.68 13.85 14.22
C MET A 140 8.31 12.46 14.31
N THR A 141 9.63 12.38 14.45
CA THR A 141 10.36 11.10 14.56
C THR A 141 9.88 10.29 15.78
N ALA A 142 9.72 10.95 16.93
CA ALA A 142 9.19 10.32 18.14
C ALA A 142 7.72 9.84 17.99
N ALA A 143 6.94 10.47 17.10
CA ALA A 143 5.56 10.08 16.81
C ALA A 143 5.43 8.92 15.81
N MET A 144 6.50 8.56 15.07
CA MET A 144 6.43 7.58 13.96
C MET A 144 5.81 6.25 14.37
N GLY A 145 6.20 5.68 15.52
CA GLY A 145 5.62 4.40 15.96
C GLY A 145 4.10 4.45 16.18
N LYS A 146 3.58 5.58 16.67
CA LYS A 146 2.12 5.77 16.86
C LYS A 146 1.41 6.05 15.54
N ILE A 147 2.08 6.76 14.63
CA ILE A 147 1.60 6.98 13.26
C ILE A 147 1.46 5.64 12.55
N ASP A 148 2.45 4.75 12.63
CA ASP A 148 2.40 3.42 12.02
C ASP A 148 1.27 2.55 12.60
N GLU A 149 1.09 2.56 13.93
CA GLU A 149 0.01 1.81 14.58
C GLU A 149 -1.39 2.30 14.17
N LYS A 150 -1.58 3.63 14.14
CA LYS A 150 -2.84 4.22 13.71
C LYS A 150 -3.10 3.97 12.21
N MET A 151 -2.08 4.11 11.37
CA MET A 151 -2.18 3.83 9.94
C MET A 151 -2.55 2.36 9.67
N LYS A 152 -1.94 1.43 10.41
CA LYS A 152 -2.29 0.02 10.34
C LYS A 152 -3.78 -0.19 10.61
N THR A 153 -4.31 0.44 11.65
CA THR A 153 -5.72 0.30 12.04
C THR A 153 -6.66 0.92 11.01
N LEU A 154 -6.42 2.17 10.60
CA LEU A 154 -7.28 2.89 9.66
C LEU A 154 -7.26 2.30 8.25
N SER A 155 -6.13 1.72 7.85
CA SER A 155 -5.91 1.29 6.47
C SER A 155 -5.98 -0.22 6.27
N GLU A 156 -6.29 -0.99 7.31
CA GLU A 156 -6.26 -2.45 7.23
C GLU A 156 -7.14 -2.99 6.10
N ASP A 157 -8.42 -2.61 6.08
CA ASP A 157 -9.37 -3.14 5.12
C ASP A 157 -9.11 -2.63 3.70
N MET A 158 -8.72 -1.36 3.57
CA MET A 158 -8.33 -0.79 2.28
C MET A 158 -7.07 -1.50 1.75
N MET A 159 -6.04 -1.74 2.57
CA MET A 159 -4.84 -2.46 2.14
C MET A 159 -5.15 -3.90 1.75
N LYS A 160 -6.07 -4.58 2.46
CA LYS A 160 -6.56 -5.92 2.08
C LYS A 160 -7.24 -5.88 0.70
N ALA A 161 -8.12 -4.90 0.47
CA ALA A 161 -8.80 -4.75 -0.81
C ALA A 161 -7.82 -4.44 -1.95
N ALA A 162 -6.88 -3.51 -1.75
CA ALA A 162 -5.86 -3.16 -2.74
C ALA A 162 -4.96 -4.36 -3.08
N LEU A 163 -4.55 -5.13 -2.08
CA LEU A 163 -3.78 -6.35 -2.27
C LEU A 163 -4.57 -7.43 -3.02
N ALA A 164 -5.83 -7.64 -2.66
CA ALA A 164 -6.69 -8.60 -3.34
C ALA A 164 -6.87 -8.23 -4.82
N ASP A 165 -7.14 -6.96 -5.12
CA ASP A 165 -7.24 -6.45 -6.49
C ASP A 165 -5.97 -6.76 -7.30
N PHE A 166 -4.80 -6.43 -6.74
CA PHE A 166 -3.52 -6.65 -7.41
C PHE A 166 -3.20 -8.13 -7.60
N ILE A 167 -3.32 -8.95 -6.55
CA ILE A 167 -2.96 -10.36 -6.59
C ILE A 167 -3.90 -11.15 -7.50
N ASN A 168 -5.20 -10.85 -7.47
CA ASN A 168 -6.17 -11.54 -8.31
C ASN A 168 -5.96 -11.25 -9.79
N ASP A 169 -5.67 -10.00 -10.16
CA ASP A 169 -5.35 -9.63 -11.54
C ASP A 169 -4.06 -10.33 -12.01
N ALA A 170 -2.97 -10.23 -11.22
CA ALA A 170 -1.71 -10.90 -11.54
C ALA A 170 -1.87 -12.42 -11.70
N TYR A 171 -2.64 -13.06 -10.80
CA TYR A 171 -2.91 -14.50 -10.87
C TYR A 171 -3.73 -14.87 -12.10
N THR A 172 -4.83 -14.14 -12.35
CA THR A 172 -5.71 -14.39 -13.50
C THR A 172 -4.94 -14.27 -14.81
N PHE A 173 -4.15 -13.20 -14.97
CA PHE A 173 -3.28 -13.04 -16.13
C PHE A 173 -2.36 -14.25 -16.32
N ALA A 174 -1.65 -14.68 -15.28
CA ALA A 174 -0.70 -15.79 -15.39
C ALA A 174 -1.38 -17.13 -15.70
N MET A 175 -2.58 -17.37 -15.17
CA MET A 175 -3.30 -18.63 -15.39
C MET A 175 -3.98 -18.70 -16.77
N GLU A 176 -4.40 -17.55 -17.30
CA GLU A 176 -5.13 -17.47 -18.57
C GLU A 176 -4.24 -17.08 -19.76
N TYR A 177 -2.97 -16.73 -19.52
CA TYR A 177 -2.04 -16.34 -20.56
C TYR A 177 -1.90 -17.45 -21.61
N LYS A 178 -2.20 -17.10 -22.86
CA LYS A 178 -1.96 -17.95 -24.02
C LYS A 178 -0.86 -17.28 -24.84
N LYS A 179 0.27 -17.98 -24.98
CA LYS A 179 1.35 -17.53 -25.84
C LYS A 179 0.79 -17.33 -27.27
N PRO A 180 1.00 -16.15 -27.88
CA PRO A 180 0.56 -15.90 -29.26
C PRO A 180 1.28 -16.79 -30.26
#